data_AF-A0A8U0P4P5-F1
#
_entry.id   AF-A0A8U0P4P5-F1
#
_cell.length_a   1.000
_cell.length_b   1.000
_cell.length_c   1.000
_cell.angle_alpha   90.00
_cell.angle_beta   90.00
_cell.angle_gamma   90.00
#
_symmetry.space_group_name_H-M   'P 1'
#
loop_
_entity.id
_entity.type
_entity.pdbx_description
1 polymer ?
#
loop_
_entity_poly.entity_id
_entity_poly.type
_entity_poly.pdbx_seq_one_letter_code
_entity_poly.pdbx_strand_id
1 'polypeptide(L)'
;MEEEGQDRLLNYWQDIGREHHVHVPQDMAQPIQQLTSDTESMTDREKVPFTLITCKENVSYVIYEKRVYNQASWACITVREDTYEQSICAGFMKLMRYICQQNTSGNYLGMTLPIVTVVRTDDSRTSLSRDVTVAYYLPSQHQDQPPMPFDPDITMETWPATVVYSRSFSGPTTETSILGEIHALGEVLDSPQLCVSESFIVAGYTSPAAAHRHNEVWFLERC
;
A
#
# COMPACT_ATOMS: atom_id res chain seq x y z
N MET A 1 -16.36 18.50 -22.05
CA MET A 1 -16.72 18.43 -20.63
C MET A 1 -16.11 17.21 -19.93
N GLU A 2 -16.42 15.96 -20.30
CA GLU A 2 -15.77 14.78 -19.68
C GLU A 2 -14.27 14.65 -20.04
N GLU A 3 -13.91 14.81 -21.31
CA GLU A 3 -12.50 14.82 -21.76
C GLU A 3 -11.68 15.94 -21.09
N GLU A 4 -12.26 17.15 -20.96
CA GLU A 4 -11.59 18.28 -20.28
C GLU A 4 -11.37 18.02 -18.78
N GLY A 5 -12.26 17.25 -18.14
CA GLY A 5 -12.12 16.84 -16.73
C GLY A 5 -11.04 15.77 -16.56
N GLN A 6 -10.99 14.82 -17.49
CA GLN A 6 -9.98 13.77 -17.55
C GLN A 6 -8.58 14.35 -17.78
N ASP A 7 -8.43 15.27 -18.72
CA ASP A 7 -7.15 15.94 -19.00
C ASP A 7 -6.66 16.75 -17.79
N ARG A 8 -7.56 17.40 -17.05
CA ARG A 8 -7.19 18.13 -15.81
C ARG A 8 -6.68 17.19 -14.73
N LEU A 9 -7.34 16.05 -14.52
CA LEU A 9 -6.91 15.05 -13.54
C LEU A 9 -5.57 14.44 -13.93
N LEU A 10 -5.39 14.06 -15.20
CA LEU A 10 -4.11 13.53 -15.68
C LEU A 10 -2.99 14.56 -15.50
N ASN A 11 -3.21 15.82 -15.88
CA ASN A 11 -2.20 16.88 -15.72
C ASN A 11 -1.82 17.07 -14.24
N TYR A 12 -2.79 17.04 -13.33
CA TYR A 12 -2.53 17.11 -11.89
C TYR A 12 -1.63 15.96 -11.41
N TRP A 13 -1.89 14.72 -11.84
CA TRP A 13 -1.04 13.58 -11.49
C TRP A 13 0.33 13.62 -12.18
N GLN A 14 0.43 14.18 -13.38
CA GLN A 14 1.71 14.42 -14.05
C GLN A 14 2.55 15.47 -13.33
N ASP A 15 1.92 16.53 -12.80
CA ASP A 15 2.59 17.54 -11.98
C ASP A 15 3.17 16.94 -10.70
N ILE A 16 2.36 16.18 -9.95
CA ILE A 16 2.81 15.46 -8.76
C ILE A 16 3.92 14.46 -9.10
N GLY A 17 3.76 13.71 -10.19
CA GLY A 17 4.79 12.78 -10.67
C GLY A 17 6.12 13.50 -10.89
N ARG A 18 6.10 14.67 -11.56
CA ARG A 18 7.31 15.47 -11.81
C ARG A 18 8.02 15.93 -10.54
N GLU A 19 7.28 16.34 -9.51
CA GLU A 19 7.86 16.70 -8.21
C GLU A 19 8.67 15.54 -7.59
N HIS A 20 8.25 14.31 -7.88
CA HIS A 20 8.88 13.07 -7.40
C HIS A 20 9.76 12.38 -8.44
N HIS A 21 10.09 13.03 -9.56
CA HIS A 21 10.85 12.45 -10.67
C HIS A 21 10.23 11.15 -11.23
N VAL A 22 8.90 11.04 -11.21
CA VAL A 22 8.11 9.95 -11.77
C VAL A 22 7.37 10.44 -13.02
N HIS A 23 7.51 9.72 -14.12
CA HIS A 23 6.77 10.02 -15.35
C HIS A 23 5.42 9.30 -15.37
N VAL A 24 4.32 10.05 -15.41
CA VAL A 24 2.96 9.51 -15.58
C VAL A 24 2.56 9.56 -17.06
N PRO A 25 2.51 8.42 -17.76
CA PRO A 25 2.22 8.40 -19.19
C PRO A 25 0.75 8.72 -19.51
N GLN A 26 0.49 9.16 -20.74
CA GLN A 26 -0.84 9.62 -21.19
C GLN A 26 -1.93 8.54 -21.11
N ASP A 27 -1.55 7.27 -21.27
CA ASP A 27 -2.47 6.13 -21.17
C ASP A 27 -2.95 5.85 -19.73
N MET A 28 -2.44 6.57 -18.73
CA MET A 28 -2.97 6.59 -17.37
C MET A 28 -4.23 7.46 -17.22
N ALA A 29 -4.62 8.24 -18.24
CA ALA A 29 -5.80 9.11 -18.17
C ALA A 29 -7.07 8.36 -17.75
N GLN A 30 -7.32 7.20 -18.39
CA GLN A 30 -8.51 6.38 -18.16
C GLN A 30 -8.48 5.71 -16.78
N PRO A 31 -7.40 5.00 -16.39
CA PRO A 31 -7.29 4.45 -15.03
C PRO A 31 -7.43 5.50 -13.91
N ILE A 32 -6.77 6.65 -14.06
CA ILE A 32 -6.85 7.76 -13.08
C ILE A 32 -8.29 8.25 -12.94
N GLN A 33 -8.97 8.46 -14.07
CA GLN A 33 -10.36 8.92 -14.05
C GLN A 33 -11.26 7.89 -13.39
N GLN A 34 -11.17 6.61 -13.76
CA GLN A 34 -12.00 5.54 -13.17
C GLN A 34 -11.82 5.45 -11.66
N LEU A 35 -10.57 5.39 -11.19
CA LEU A 35 -10.29 5.39 -9.75
C LEU A 35 -10.86 6.63 -9.06
N THR A 36 -10.73 7.82 -9.65
CA THR A 36 -11.23 9.08 -9.07
C THR A 36 -12.75 9.19 -9.10
N SER A 37 -13.40 8.62 -10.12
CA SER A 37 -14.87 8.67 -10.29
C SER A 37 -15.58 7.82 -9.24
N ASP A 38 -15.01 6.66 -8.89
CA ASP A 38 -15.48 5.84 -7.77
C ASP A 38 -15.12 6.43 -6.39
N THR A 39 -14.50 7.62 -6.33
CA THR A 39 -13.96 8.24 -5.09
C THR A 39 -14.90 9.24 -4.43
N GLU A 40 -16.12 9.47 -4.93
CA GLU A 40 -17.06 10.39 -4.24
C GLU A 40 -17.41 9.95 -2.80
N SER A 41 -17.01 8.74 -2.38
CA SER A 41 -17.00 8.30 -0.98
C SER A 41 -15.77 7.42 -0.68
N MET A 42 -14.67 8.01 -0.17
CA MET A 42 -13.56 7.24 0.45
C MET A 42 -14.04 6.32 1.59
N THR A 43 -15.23 6.58 2.13
CA THR A 43 -15.92 5.78 3.16
C THR A 43 -16.43 4.42 2.68
N ASP A 44 -16.63 4.23 1.37
CA ASP A 44 -17.19 2.99 0.80
C ASP A 44 -16.14 2.04 0.23
N ARG A 45 -14.85 2.40 0.26
CA ARG A 45 -13.79 1.48 -0.19
C ARG A 45 -13.70 0.30 0.76
N GLU A 46 -13.75 -0.89 0.19
CA GLU A 46 -13.55 -2.13 0.94
C GLU A 46 -12.19 -2.08 1.64
N LYS A 47 -12.22 -2.36 2.95
CA LYS A 47 -11.02 -2.41 3.78
C LYS A 47 -10.60 -3.86 3.96
N VAL A 48 -9.30 -4.09 4.02
CA VAL A 48 -8.77 -5.42 4.36
C VAL A 48 -9.31 -5.84 5.74
N PRO A 49 -10.09 -6.94 5.84
CA PRO A 49 -10.74 -7.32 7.07
C PRO A 49 -9.73 -7.87 8.08
N PHE A 50 -9.84 -7.44 9.34
CA PHE A 50 -9.03 -7.94 10.44
C PHE A 50 -9.84 -8.12 11.72
N THR A 51 -9.32 -8.96 12.62
CA THR A 51 -9.80 -9.06 13.99
C THR A 51 -8.83 -8.36 14.93
N LEU A 52 -9.30 -7.35 15.67
CA LEU A 52 -8.50 -6.69 16.69
C LEU A 52 -8.31 -7.62 17.90
N ILE A 53 -7.06 -7.92 18.26
CA ILE A 53 -6.72 -8.72 19.44
C ILE A 53 -6.53 -7.80 20.66
N THR A 54 -5.74 -6.73 20.49
CA THR A 54 -5.40 -5.82 21.59
C THR A 54 -5.08 -4.45 21.03
N CYS A 55 -5.48 -3.40 21.75
CA CYS A 55 -5.04 -2.03 21.51
C CYS A 55 -4.23 -1.56 22.72
N LYS A 56 -2.98 -1.15 22.50
CA LYS A 56 -2.16 -0.54 23.55
C LYS A 56 -2.22 0.97 23.37
N GLU A 57 -2.76 1.65 24.36
CA GLU A 57 -2.99 3.10 24.32
C GLU A 57 -2.36 3.76 25.55
N ASN A 58 -2.08 5.06 25.46
CA ASN A 58 -1.90 5.92 26.63
C ASN A 58 -3.06 6.93 26.71
N VAL A 59 -2.97 7.89 27.64
CA VAL A 59 -4.04 8.87 27.91
C VAL A 59 -4.45 9.68 26.68
N SER A 60 -3.58 9.82 25.68
CA SER A 60 -3.78 10.77 24.57
C SER A 60 -3.75 10.14 23.17
N TYR A 61 -3.21 8.93 23.01
CA TYR A 61 -3.10 8.28 21.70
C TYR A 61 -2.93 6.76 21.76
N VAL A 62 -3.31 6.10 20.66
CA VAL A 62 -3.02 4.68 20.41
C VAL A 62 -1.53 4.52 20.12
N ILE A 63 -0.87 3.64 20.86
CA ILE A 63 0.56 3.37 20.70
C ILE A 63 0.79 2.30 19.62
N TYR A 64 0.04 1.19 19.70
CA TYR A 64 -0.04 0.17 18.65
C TYR A 64 -1.33 -0.66 18.80
N GLU A 65 -1.71 -1.34 17.73
CA GLU A 65 -2.75 -2.37 17.72
C GLU A 65 -2.17 -3.73 17.32
N LYS A 66 -2.57 -4.79 18.02
CA LYS A 66 -2.31 -6.18 17.64
C LYS A 66 -3.56 -6.72 16.93
N ARG A 67 -3.44 -7.10 15.66
CA ARG A 67 -4.55 -7.53 14.81
C ARG A 67 -4.23 -8.86 14.12
N VAL A 68 -5.25 -9.66 13.80
CA VAL A 68 -5.13 -10.83 12.93
C VAL A 68 -5.74 -10.52 11.58
N TYR A 69 -4.96 -10.73 10.52
CA TYR A 69 -5.46 -10.79 9.16
C TYR A 69 -5.64 -12.25 8.76
N ASN A 70 -6.77 -12.56 8.12
CA ASN A 70 -7.01 -13.88 7.55
C ASN A 70 -6.17 -14.08 6.29
N GLN A 71 -6.08 -15.34 5.85
CA GLN A 71 -5.52 -15.65 4.54
C GLN A 71 -6.28 -14.90 3.45
N ALA A 72 -5.54 -14.34 2.48
CA ALA A 72 -6.12 -13.59 1.37
C ALA A 72 -5.23 -13.60 0.13
N SER A 73 -5.85 -13.37 -1.02
CA SER A 73 -5.21 -13.13 -2.30
C SER A 73 -4.87 -11.65 -2.49
N TRP A 74 -3.65 -11.42 -2.98
CA TRP A 74 -3.06 -10.12 -3.24
C TRP A 74 -2.45 -10.10 -4.64
N ALA A 75 -2.57 -8.98 -5.34
CA ALA A 75 -1.77 -8.70 -6.53
C ALA A 75 -0.51 -7.95 -6.08
N CYS A 76 0.65 -8.56 -6.29
CA CYS A 76 1.94 -8.07 -5.84
C CYS A 76 2.80 -7.66 -7.03
N ILE A 77 3.62 -6.63 -6.86
CA ILE A 77 4.67 -6.27 -7.81
C ILE A 77 5.90 -5.77 -7.06
N THR A 78 7.06 -6.34 -7.39
CA THR A 78 8.35 -5.89 -6.86
C THR A 78 9.00 -4.94 -7.85
N VAL A 79 9.33 -3.73 -7.38
CA VAL A 79 9.97 -2.67 -8.18
C VAL A 79 11.26 -2.23 -7.50
N ARG A 80 12.22 -1.80 -8.33
CA ARG A 80 13.51 -1.27 -7.89
C ARG A 80 13.85 0.00 -8.68
N GLU A 81 13.51 1.15 -8.12
CA GLU A 81 13.91 2.47 -8.64
C GLU A 81 15.03 3.09 -7.76
N ASP A 82 15.43 4.33 -8.07
CA ASP A 82 16.46 5.04 -7.32
C ASP A 82 16.00 5.44 -5.91
N THR A 83 14.70 5.72 -5.73
CA THR A 83 14.11 6.01 -4.42
C THR A 83 12.92 5.12 -4.08
N TYR A 84 12.62 5.01 -2.78
CA TYR A 84 11.41 4.34 -2.29
C TYR A 84 10.13 4.94 -2.91
N GLU A 85 10.02 6.27 -2.97
CA GLU A 85 8.85 6.97 -3.50
C GLU A 85 8.63 6.66 -4.98
N GLN A 86 9.70 6.60 -5.77
CA GLN A 86 9.62 6.21 -7.18
C GLN A 86 9.17 4.77 -7.33
N SER A 87 9.71 3.86 -6.51
CA SER A 87 9.36 2.44 -6.54
C SER A 87 7.89 2.20 -6.22
N ILE A 88 7.35 2.86 -5.20
CA ILE A 88 5.92 2.74 -4.86
C ILE A 88 5.03 3.35 -5.95
N CYS A 89 5.42 4.47 -6.56
CA CYS A 89 4.62 5.10 -7.60
C CYS A 89 4.61 4.25 -8.88
N ALA A 90 5.76 3.74 -9.30
CA ALA A 90 5.87 2.85 -10.45
C ALA A 90 5.07 1.55 -10.25
N GLY A 91 5.20 0.91 -9.09
CA GLY A 91 4.43 -0.29 -8.75
C GLY A 91 2.93 -0.03 -8.69
N PHE A 92 2.50 1.07 -8.06
CA PHE A 92 1.09 1.41 -7.97
C PHE A 92 0.49 1.78 -9.34
N MET A 93 1.22 2.43 -10.25
CA MET A 93 0.72 2.70 -11.61
C MET A 93 0.44 1.40 -12.39
N LYS A 94 1.28 0.37 -12.21
CA LYS A 94 1.04 -0.96 -12.82
C LYS A 94 -0.17 -1.66 -12.19
N LEU A 95 -0.28 -1.64 -10.86
CA LEU A 95 -1.46 -2.17 -10.15
C LEU A 95 -2.74 -1.42 -10.53
N MET A 96 -2.66 -0.10 -10.71
CA MET A 96 -3.79 0.73 -11.15
C MET A 96 -4.31 0.28 -12.52
N ARG A 97 -3.42 -0.05 -13.47
CA ARG A 97 -3.85 -0.62 -14.76
C ARG A 97 -4.56 -1.96 -14.58
N TYR A 98 -3.99 -2.83 -13.75
CA TYR A 98 -4.61 -4.13 -13.43
C TYR A 98 -6.01 -3.95 -12.83
N ILE A 99 -6.17 -3.06 -11.86
CA ILE A 99 -7.46 -2.72 -11.23
C ILE A 99 -8.43 -2.15 -12.27
N CYS A 100 -7.95 -1.27 -13.16
CA CYS A 100 -8.71 -0.60 -14.21
C CYS A 100 -8.72 -1.40 -15.53
N GLN A 101 -9.28 -2.61 -15.47
CA GLN A 101 -9.63 -3.44 -16.64
C GLN A 101 -8.48 -4.14 -17.38
N GLN A 102 -7.20 -3.91 -17.04
CA GLN A 102 -6.07 -4.67 -17.63
C GLN A 102 -5.86 -6.02 -16.94
N ASN A 103 -6.94 -6.79 -16.87
CA ASN A 103 -7.01 -8.11 -16.26
C ASN A 103 -7.98 -8.99 -17.06
N THR A 104 -7.95 -10.30 -16.82
CA THR A 104 -8.75 -11.27 -17.59
C THR A 104 -10.26 -11.09 -17.50
N SER A 105 -10.78 -10.36 -16.49
CA SER A 105 -12.21 -10.07 -16.40
C SER A 105 -12.64 -8.93 -17.32
N GLY A 106 -11.70 -8.07 -17.75
CA GLY A 106 -11.98 -6.85 -18.51
C GLY A 106 -12.78 -5.80 -17.73
N ASN A 107 -12.99 -6.00 -16.43
CA ASN A 107 -13.78 -5.13 -15.58
C ASN A 107 -12.90 -4.38 -14.58
N TYR A 108 -13.43 -3.25 -14.10
CA TYR A 108 -12.85 -2.57 -12.95
C TYR A 108 -13.08 -3.43 -11.71
N LEU A 109 -12.00 -3.75 -11.00
CA LEU A 109 -12.07 -4.70 -9.88
C LEU A 109 -12.68 -4.07 -8.63
N GLY A 110 -12.64 -2.74 -8.49
CA GLY A 110 -12.82 -2.03 -7.23
C GLY A 110 -11.48 -1.59 -6.66
N MET A 111 -11.44 -0.54 -5.85
CA MET A 111 -10.24 -0.12 -5.12
C MET A 111 -10.42 -0.44 -3.64
N THR A 112 -9.46 -1.16 -3.06
CA THR A 112 -9.42 -1.52 -1.65
C THR A 112 -8.35 -0.72 -0.92
N LEU A 113 -8.46 -0.65 0.41
CA LEU A 113 -7.48 0.01 1.27
C LEU A 113 -7.13 -0.87 2.48
N PRO A 114 -5.89 -0.77 3.02
CA PRO A 114 -4.79 0.04 2.49
C PRO A 114 -4.14 -0.58 1.24
N ILE A 115 -3.43 0.26 0.47
CA ILE A 115 -2.36 -0.26 -0.40
C ILE A 115 -1.16 -0.51 0.49
N VAL A 116 -0.61 -1.72 0.43
CA VAL A 116 0.48 -2.12 1.32
C VAL A 116 1.78 -2.22 0.55
N THR A 117 2.87 -1.88 1.20
CA THR A 117 4.22 -1.96 0.66
C THR A 117 5.08 -2.80 1.59
N VAL A 118 5.61 -3.91 1.11
CA VAL A 118 6.60 -4.70 1.83
C VAL A 118 7.97 -4.07 1.63
N VAL A 119 8.59 -3.69 2.73
CA VAL A 119 9.95 -3.15 2.79
C VAL A 119 10.85 -4.09 3.58
N ARG A 120 12.11 -4.14 3.20
CA ARG A 120 13.13 -4.90 3.94
C ARG A 120 14.20 -3.97 4.47
N THR A 121 14.74 -4.27 5.64
CA THR A 121 15.90 -3.56 6.20
C THR A 121 17.14 -4.43 6.17
N ASP A 122 18.31 -3.82 6.31
CA ASP A 122 19.51 -4.52 6.77
C ASP A 122 19.36 -5.01 8.23
N ASP A 123 20.27 -5.89 8.68
CA ASP A 123 20.31 -6.44 10.04
C ASP A 123 20.36 -5.33 11.11
N SER A 124 21.02 -4.22 10.79
CA SER A 124 21.16 -3.05 11.68
C SER A 124 19.97 -2.09 11.64
N ARG A 125 18.98 -2.32 10.78
CA ARG A 125 17.81 -1.43 10.56
C ARG A 125 18.20 0.02 10.30
N THR A 126 19.28 0.21 9.57
CA THR A 126 19.86 1.51 9.19
C THR A 126 19.54 1.90 7.77
N SER A 127 19.20 0.94 6.92
CA SER A 127 18.85 1.20 5.52
C SER A 127 17.68 0.32 5.06
N LEU A 128 16.92 0.81 4.08
CA LEU A 128 15.92 0.03 3.38
C LEU A 128 16.54 -0.62 2.13
N SER A 129 16.14 -1.86 1.86
CA SER A 129 16.38 -2.49 0.56
C SER A 129 15.70 -1.68 -0.53
N ARG A 130 16.36 -1.58 -1.68
CA ARG A 130 15.78 -0.96 -2.88
C ARG A 130 14.67 -1.81 -3.50
N ASP A 131 14.58 -3.09 -3.14
CA ASP A 131 13.49 -3.95 -3.59
C ASP A 131 12.25 -3.67 -2.75
N VAL A 132 11.27 -3.02 -3.38
CA VAL A 132 10.02 -2.61 -2.76
C VAL A 132 8.89 -3.39 -3.40
N THR A 133 8.11 -4.13 -2.61
CA THR A 133 6.95 -4.87 -3.14
C THR A 133 5.69 -4.11 -2.80
N VAL A 134 4.99 -3.59 -3.81
CA VAL A 134 3.66 -2.99 -3.64
C VAL A 134 2.63 -4.09 -3.82
N ALA A 135 1.65 -4.17 -2.92
CA ALA A 135 0.61 -5.17 -2.97
C ALA A 135 -0.78 -4.55 -2.79
N TYR A 136 -1.70 -5.10 -3.57
CA TYR A 136 -3.09 -4.73 -3.64
C TYR A 136 -3.97 -5.89 -3.15
N TYR A 137 -4.80 -5.64 -2.14
CA TYR A 137 -5.75 -6.62 -1.64
C TYR A 137 -6.90 -6.79 -2.62
N LEU A 138 -7.18 -8.02 -3.05
CA LEU A 138 -8.31 -8.25 -3.94
C LEU A 138 -9.64 -8.08 -3.19
N PRO A 139 -10.64 -7.41 -3.76
CA PRO A 139 -11.97 -7.30 -3.18
C PRO A 139 -12.56 -8.68 -2.87
N SER A 140 -13.43 -8.76 -1.87
CA SER A 140 -13.99 -10.04 -1.38
C SER A 140 -14.57 -10.91 -2.50
N GLN A 141 -15.20 -10.31 -3.50
CA GLN A 141 -15.78 -11.02 -4.66
C GLN A 141 -14.75 -11.71 -5.58
N HIS A 142 -13.46 -11.33 -5.48
CA HIS A 142 -12.37 -11.85 -6.31
C HIS A 142 -11.36 -12.69 -5.52
N GLN A 143 -11.58 -12.92 -4.22
CA GLN A 143 -10.67 -13.69 -3.37
C GLN A 143 -10.55 -15.16 -3.80
N ASP A 144 -11.66 -15.82 -4.16
CA ASP A 144 -11.66 -17.23 -4.55
C ASP A 144 -11.16 -17.47 -5.98
N GLN A 145 -11.44 -16.52 -6.88
CA GLN A 145 -11.05 -16.59 -8.30
C GLN A 145 -10.48 -15.25 -8.76
N PRO A 146 -9.20 -14.97 -8.44
CA PRO A 146 -8.54 -13.74 -8.87
C PRO A 146 -8.49 -13.58 -10.39
N PRO A 147 -8.95 -12.44 -10.95
CA PRO A 147 -8.68 -12.10 -12.34
C PRO A 147 -7.17 -12.00 -12.57
N MET A 148 -6.65 -12.67 -13.60
CA MET A 148 -5.21 -12.70 -13.85
C MET A 148 -4.77 -11.38 -14.50
N PRO A 149 -3.61 -10.82 -14.09
CA PRO A 149 -3.05 -9.65 -14.75
C PRO A 149 -2.52 -10.01 -16.14
N PHE A 150 -2.54 -9.05 -17.06
CA PHE A 150 -1.84 -9.17 -18.34
C PHE A 150 -0.38 -8.72 -18.26
N ASP A 151 -0.04 -7.86 -17.28
CA ASP A 151 1.33 -7.47 -17.00
C ASP A 151 2.04 -8.64 -16.29
N PRO A 152 3.11 -9.21 -16.88
CA PRO A 152 3.82 -10.35 -16.29
C PRO A 152 4.59 -10.00 -15.01
N ASP A 153 4.79 -8.71 -14.71
CA ASP A 153 5.46 -8.28 -13.48
C ASP A 153 4.53 -8.32 -12.26
N ILE A 154 3.21 -8.44 -12.47
CA ILE A 154 2.24 -8.57 -11.39
C ILE A 154 2.04 -10.05 -11.08
N THR A 155 2.36 -10.45 -9.85
CA THR A 155 2.17 -11.80 -9.33
C THR A 155 0.90 -11.88 -8.49
N MET A 156 0.13 -12.93 -8.69
CA MET A 156 -1.00 -13.25 -7.80
C MET A 156 -0.47 -14.12 -6.65
N GLU A 157 -0.53 -13.59 -5.44
CA GLU A 157 -0.01 -14.24 -4.25
C GLU A 157 -1.13 -14.52 -3.26
N THR A 158 -1.01 -15.63 -2.53
CA THR A 158 -1.88 -15.93 -1.39
C THR A 158 -1.07 -15.76 -0.12
N TRP A 159 -1.35 -14.69 0.61
CA TRP A 159 -0.69 -14.42 1.88
C TRP A 159 -1.41 -15.19 2.98
N PRO A 160 -0.68 -15.93 3.84
CA PRO A 160 -1.28 -16.72 4.91
C PRO A 160 -1.90 -15.81 5.98
N ALA A 161 -2.77 -16.38 6.81
CA ALA A 161 -3.23 -15.70 7.99
C ALA A 161 -2.04 -15.28 8.86
N THR A 162 -2.00 -14.03 9.28
CA THR A 162 -0.86 -13.46 9.99
C THR A 162 -1.31 -12.52 11.09
N VAL A 163 -0.54 -12.50 12.16
CA VAL A 163 -0.74 -11.55 13.25
C VAL A 163 0.19 -10.37 13.03
N VAL A 164 -0.37 -9.17 13.07
CA VAL A 164 0.38 -7.93 12.90
C VAL A 164 0.34 -7.08 14.16
N TYR A 165 1.38 -6.28 14.31
CA TYR A 165 1.41 -5.16 15.22
C TYR A 165 1.51 -3.89 14.40
N SER A 166 0.47 -3.05 14.43
CA SER A 166 0.36 -1.86 13.60
C SER A 166 0.50 -0.59 14.44
N ARG A 167 1.25 0.37 13.91
CA ARG A 167 1.38 1.72 14.47
C ARG A 167 1.06 2.76 13.41
N SER A 168 0.11 3.64 13.69
CA SER A 168 -0.30 4.71 12.78
C SER A 168 0.64 5.92 12.88
N PHE A 169 0.90 6.54 11.75
CA PHE A 169 1.66 7.78 11.64
C PHE A 169 1.13 8.64 10.48
N SER A 170 1.50 9.92 10.50
CA SER A 170 1.07 10.89 9.49
C SER A 170 2.26 11.48 8.72
N GLY A 171 1.97 12.10 7.58
CA GLY A 171 2.97 12.73 6.73
C GLY A 171 3.50 11.82 5.61
N PRO A 172 4.54 12.26 4.88
CA PRO A 172 5.10 11.53 3.76
C PRO A 172 5.82 10.25 4.20
N THR A 173 5.69 9.19 3.40
CA THR A 173 6.41 7.92 3.59
C THR A 173 7.73 7.96 2.82
N THR A 174 8.77 8.51 3.46
CA THR A 174 10.17 8.47 3.00
C THR A 174 10.95 7.37 3.72
N GLU A 175 12.11 6.97 3.20
CA GLU A 175 12.97 5.97 3.85
C GLU A 175 13.27 6.33 5.31
N THR A 176 13.63 7.58 5.58
CA THR A 176 13.91 8.08 6.93
C THR A 176 12.67 7.99 7.84
N SER A 177 11.50 8.38 7.35
CA SER A 177 10.26 8.31 8.14
C SER A 177 9.87 6.87 8.48
N ILE A 178 10.02 5.96 7.50
CA ILE A 178 9.67 4.55 7.65
C ILE A 178 10.61 3.90 8.65
N LEU A 179 11.92 4.11 8.53
CA LEU A 179 12.91 3.61 9.49
C LEU A 179 12.63 4.15 10.89
N GLY A 180 12.31 5.45 11.02
CA GLY A 180 11.94 6.06 12.31
C GLY A 180 10.74 5.37 12.97
N GLU A 181 9.67 5.10 12.21
CA GLU A 181 8.49 4.41 12.74
C GLU A 181 8.73 2.91 13.01
N ILE A 182 9.60 2.25 12.24
CA ILE A 182 10.05 0.88 12.53
C ILE A 182 10.77 0.86 13.89
N HIS A 183 11.72 1.78 14.12
CA HIS A 183 12.42 1.87 15.41
C HIS A 183 11.45 2.18 16.55
N ALA A 184 10.55 3.16 16.38
CA ALA A 184 9.58 3.53 17.41
C ALA A 184 8.61 2.39 17.77
N LEU A 185 8.13 1.63 16.79
CA LEU A 185 7.30 0.46 17.07
C LEU A 185 8.12 -0.65 17.74
N GLY A 186 9.35 -0.89 17.28
CA GLY A 186 10.27 -1.86 17.88
C GLY A 186 10.53 -1.59 19.37
N GLU A 187 10.74 -0.34 19.75
CA GLU A 187 10.96 0.08 21.15
C GLU A 187 9.76 -0.24 22.06
N VAL A 188 8.53 -0.10 21.57
CA VAL A 188 7.33 -0.30 22.40
C VAL A 188 6.93 -1.78 22.53
N LEU A 189 7.29 -2.61 21.54
CA LEU A 189 6.89 -4.00 21.50
C LEU A 189 7.64 -4.88 22.50
N ASP A 190 8.84 -4.49 22.94
CA ASP A 190 9.65 -5.15 23.99
C ASP A 190 9.62 -6.70 23.95
N SER A 191 9.60 -7.26 22.73
CA SER A 191 9.45 -8.69 22.47
C SER A 191 10.58 -9.15 21.53
N PRO A 192 11.55 -9.93 22.05
CA PRO A 192 12.72 -10.36 21.26
C PRO A 192 12.37 -11.13 19.99
N GLN A 193 11.22 -11.82 19.97
CA GLN A 193 10.79 -12.68 18.86
C GLN A 193 10.24 -11.87 17.67
N LEU A 194 9.59 -10.73 17.93
CA LEU A 194 9.17 -9.78 16.89
C LEU A 194 10.33 -8.95 16.34
N CYS A 195 11.38 -8.76 17.15
CA CYS A 195 12.55 -7.98 16.78
C CYS A 195 13.49 -8.65 15.77
N VAL A 196 13.19 -9.86 15.28
CA VAL A 196 14.03 -10.59 14.30
C VAL A 196 13.50 -10.49 12.87
N SER A 197 12.37 -9.81 12.64
CA SER A 197 11.94 -9.57 11.25
C SER A 197 12.78 -8.46 10.62
N GLU A 198 13.33 -8.74 9.45
CA GLU A 198 13.90 -7.77 8.50
C GLU A 198 12.85 -7.31 7.47
N SER A 199 11.63 -7.84 7.52
CA SER A 199 10.54 -7.49 6.60
C SER A 199 9.40 -6.83 7.37
N PHE A 200 8.97 -5.67 6.87
CA PHE A 200 7.94 -4.83 7.44
C PHE A 200 6.93 -4.45 6.36
N ILE A 201 5.73 -4.05 6.78
CA ILE A 201 4.72 -3.53 5.86
C ILE A 201 4.47 -2.06 6.17
N VAL A 202 4.42 -1.22 5.14
CA VAL A 202 3.90 0.14 5.20
C VAL A 202 2.52 0.14 4.55
N ALA A 203 1.49 0.51 5.28
CA ALA A 203 0.10 0.54 4.81
C ALA A 203 -0.34 1.98 4.57
N GLY A 204 -0.62 2.34 3.31
CA GLY A 204 -1.12 3.65 2.90
C GLY A 204 -2.64 3.65 2.70
N TYR A 205 -3.35 4.47 3.46
CA TYR A 205 -4.82 4.58 3.41
C TYR A 205 -5.31 5.76 2.58
N THR A 206 -4.44 6.74 2.37
CA THR A 206 -4.76 7.99 1.68
C THR A 206 -3.94 8.12 0.39
N SER A 207 -4.48 8.86 -0.58
CA SER A 207 -3.73 9.24 -1.78
C SER A 207 -2.40 9.93 -1.41
N PRO A 208 -1.31 9.70 -2.18
CA PRO A 208 -0.08 10.47 -2.03
C PRO A 208 -0.30 11.99 -2.10
N ALA A 209 -1.32 12.46 -2.81
CA ALA A 209 -1.62 13.88 -2.92
C ALA A 209 -2.37 14.48 -1.71
N ALA A 210 -2.78 13.66 -0.73
CA ALA A 210 -3.55 14.12 0.40
C ALA A 210 -2.74 14.99 1.36
N ALA A 211 -3.33 16.09 1.84
CA ALA A 211 -2.71 16.98 2.82
C ALA A 211 -2.53 16.31 4.19
N HIS A 212 -3.48 15.47 4.59
CA HIS A 212 -3.39 14.66 5.81
C HIS A 212 -3.29 13.19 5.41
N ARG A 213 -2.06 12.68 5.39
CA ARG A 213 -1.82 11.27 5.07
C ARG A 213 -2.05 10.41 6.31
N HIS A 214 -2.74 9.29 6.13
CA HIS A 214 -2.87 8.23 7.13
C HIS A 214 -2.08 7.03 6.64
N ASN A 215 -1.04 6.70 7.39
CA ASN A 215 -0.21 5.52 7.13
C ASN A 215 -0.09 4.68 8.39
N GLU A 216 0.23 3.41 8.23
CA GLU A 216 0.64 2.54 9.33
C GLU A 216 1.93 1.80 8.98
N VAL A 217 2.74 1.48 9.99
CA VAL A 217 3.83 0.51 9.88
C VAL A 217 3.43 -0.76 10.62
N TRP A 218 3.64 -1.93 10.00
CA TRP A 218 3.26 -3.22 10.56
C TRP A 218 4.47 -4.13 10.74
N PHE A 219 4.54 -4.74 11.92
CA PHE A 219 5.43 -5.86 12.21
C PHE A 219 4.64 -7.15 12.11
N LEU A 220 5.16 -8.11 11.35
CA LEU A 220 4.58 -9.45 11.23
C LEU A 220 5.09 -10.32 12.37
N GLU A 221 4.18 -10.88 13.17
CA GLU A 221 4.52 -11.92 14.14
C GLU A 221 4.86 -13.20 13.35
N ARG A 222 6.11 -13.66 13.47
CA ARG A 222 6.50 -14.96 12.91
C ARG A 222 6.05 -16.05 13.88
N CYS A 223 5.14 -16.92 13.44
CA CYS A 223 4.80 -18.17 14.10
C CYS A 223 5.92 -19.19 13.95
#